data_AF-H2YXJ9-F1
#
_entry.id   AF-H2YXJ9-F1
#
_cell.length_a   1.000
_cell.length_b   1.000
_cell.length_c   1.000
_cell.angle_alpha   90.00
_cell.angle_beta   90.00
_cell.angle_gamma   90.00
#
_symmetry.space_group_name_H-M   'P 1'
#
loop_
_entity.id
_entity.type
_entity.pdbx_description
1 polymer ?
#
loop_
_entity_poly.entity_id
_entity_poly.type
_entity_poly.pdbx_seq_one_letter_code
_entity_poly.pdbx_strand_id
1 'polypeptide(L)'
;MLSVRKSALQCATDVLNVHPGVQEVREMWVEGVFPRVDDNETSVQEKTFLLMEEKILQGVISQNVQDQSLSWDLLAFLSTEKGNRLRIYLQKAIRHWNRQQKVTKTLVQKIVYNLNNDDRKVPAWMTLKNDDAVPQRSNHSKACHRELEAKRS
;
A
#
# COMPACT_ATOMS: atom_id res chain seq x y z
N MET A 1 -11.55 -23.05 1.83
CA MET A 1 -12.89 -22.45 1.59
C MET A 1 -12.68 -21.03 1.08
N LEU A 2 -13.17 -20.68 -0.12
CA LEU A 2 -13.16 -19.31 -0.64
C LEU A 2 -14.21 -18.51 0.14
N SER A 3 -13.77 -17.51 0.92
CA SER A 3 -14.71 -16.59 1.57
C SER A 3 -15.23 -15.59 0.54
N VAL A 4 -16.48 -15.12 0.71
CA VAL A 4 -17.12 -14.13 -0.17
C VAL A 4 -16.22 -12.91 -0.43
N ARG A 5 -15.44 -12.49 0.58
CA ARG A 5 -14.50 -11.38 0.48
C ARG A 5 -13.33 -11.66 -0.49
N LYS A 6 -12.77 -12.87 -0.51
CA LYS A 6 -11.72 -13.23 -1.47
C LYS A 6 -12.26 -13.25 -2.90
N SER A 7 -13.47 -13.78 -3.08
CA SER A 7 -14.13 -13.76 -4.39
C SER A 7 -14.39 -12.32 -4.83
N ALA A 8 -14.89 -11.45 -3.94
CA ALA A 8 -15.09 -10.04 -4.25
C ALA A 8 -13.79 -9.31 -4.63
N LEU A 9 -12.68 -9.57 -3.93
CA LEU A 9 -11.36 -9.05 -4.28
C LEU A 9 -10.92 -9.48 -5.69
N GLN A 10 -11.13 -10.75 -6.04
CA GLN A 10 -10.80 -11.26 -7.36
C GLN A 10 -11.69 -10.62 -8.42
N CYS A 11 -13.01 -10.62 -8.22
CA CYS A 11 -13.96 -9.99 -9.16
C CYS A 11 -13.65 -8.50 -9.38
N ALA A 12 -13.34 -7.74 -8.32
CA ALA A 12 -12.95 -6.34 -8.47
C ALA A 12 -11.69 -6.19 -9.34
N THR A 13 -10.71 -7.07 -9.16
CA THR A 13 -9.49 -7.08 -9.98
C THR A 13 -9.76 -7.49 -11.41
N ASP A 14 -10.66 -8.46 -11.64
CA ASP A 14 -11.04 -8.89 -12.98
C ASP A 14 -11.74 -7.75 -13.73
N VAL A 15 -12.65 -7.02 -13.08
CA VAL A 15 -13.29 -5.83 -13.66
C VAL A 15 -12.27 -4.75 -13.99
N LEU A 16 -11.27 -4.52 -13.12
CA LEU A 16 -10.17 -3.60 -13.39
C LEU A 16 -9.35 -4.02 -14.63
N ASN A 17 -9.07 -5.31 -14.78
CA ASN A 17 -8.31 -5.83 -15.91
C ASN A 17 -9.04 -5.65 -17.24
N VAL A 18 -10.38 -5.81 -17.25
CA VAL A 18 -11.20 -5.63 -18.45
C VAL A 18 -11.40 -4.16 -18.78
N HIS A 19 -11.45 -3.28 -17.76
CA HIS A 19 -11.77 -1.86 -17.92
C HIS A 19 -10.73 -0.92 -17.26
N PRO A 20 -9.44 -1.00 -17.62
CA PRO A 20 -8.38 -0.24 -16.94
C PRO A 20 -8.47 1.27 -17.20
N GLY A 21 -9.09 1.69 -18.32
CA GLY A 21 -9.26 3.10 -18.68
C GLY A 21 -10.43 3.80 -17.99
N VAL A 22 -11.31 3.07 -17.29
CA VAL A 22 -12.49 3.66 -16.64
C VAL A 22 -12.09 4.17 -15.26
N GLN A 23 -12.27 5.47 -15.02
CA GLN A 23 -11.85 6.10 -13.75
C GLN A 23 -12.59 5.49 -12.56
N GLU A 24 -13.90 5.34 -12.64
CA GLU A 24 -14.74 4.80 -11.59
C GLU A 24 -14.34 3.37 -11.20
N VAL A 25 -13.88 2.57 -12.17
CA VAL A 25 -13.38 1.21 -11.92
C VAL A 25 -12.06 1.24 -11.16
N ARG A 26 -11.14 2.15 -11.52
CA ARG A 26 -9.87 2.36 -10.79
C ARG A 26 -10.13 2.83 -9.37
N GLU A 27 -11.01 3.82 -9.18
CA GLU A 27 -11.37 4.33 -7.86
C GLU A 27 -11.99 3.22 -7.00
N MET A 28 -12.99 2.50 -7.53
CA MET A 28 -13.63 1.38 -6.85
C MET A 28 -12.61 0.32 -6.43
N TRP A 29 -11.66 -0.02 -7.30
CA TRP A 29 -10.64 -1.01 -6.97
C TRP A 29 -9.75 -0.52 -5.83
N VAL A 30 -9.25 0.72 -5.89
CA VAL A 30 -8.38 1.26 -4.82
C VAL A 30 -9.14 1.33 -3.50
N GLU A 31 -10.38 1.84 -3.51
CA GLU A 31 -11.21 1.94 -2.30
C GLU A 31 -11.63 0.59 -1.72
N GLY A 32 -11.89 -0.41 -2.57
CA GLY A 32 -12.31 -1.75 -2.16
C GLY A 32 -11.17 -2.65 -1.70
N VAL A 33 -10.00 -2.54 -2.35
CA VAL A 33 -8.86 -3.45 -2.15
C VAL A 33 -7.90 -2.94 -1.10
N PHE A 34 -7.54 -1.65 -1.10
CA PHE A 34 -6.48 -1.14 -0.22
C PHE A 34 -6.77 -1.38 1.26
N PRO A 35 -7.98 -1.12 1.80
CA PRO A 35 -8.25 -1.36 3.21
C PRO A 35 -8.12 -2.83 3.65
N ARG A 36 -8.11 -3.79 2.71
CA ARG A 36 -8.04 -5.22 2.99
C ARG A 36 -6.65 -5.70 3.37
N VAL A 37 -5.63 -4.84 3.28
CA VAL A 37 -4.32 -5.10 3.89
C VAL A 37 -4.39 -5.18 5.42
N ASP A 38 -5.49 -4.74 6.03
CA ASP A 38 -5.73 -4.79 7.47
C ASP A 38 -6.94 -5.68 7.82
N ASP A 39 -7.29 -6.62 6.92
CA ASP A 39 -8.42 -7.51 7.15
C ASP A 39 -8.12 -8.52 8.28
N ASN A 40 -9.11 -8.76 9.14
CA ASN A 40 -9.01 -9.71 10.27
C ASN A 40 -8.77 -11.16 9.82
N GLU A 41 -9.15 -11.52 8.59
CA GLU A 41 -8.87 -12.83 8.01
C GLU A 41 -7.52 -12.78 7.27
N THR A 42 -6.48 -13.41 7.83
CA THR A 42 -5.11 -13.40 7.26
C THR A 42 -5.07 -13.80 5.79
N SER A 43 -5.86 -14.81 5.40
CA SER A 43 -5.88 -15.25 4.00
C SER A 43 -6.54 -14.25 3.02
N VAL A 44 -7.39 -13.33 3.50
CA VAL A 44 -7.88 -12.17 2.71
C VAL A 44 -6.76 -11.13 2.57
N GLN A 45 -6.06 -10.86 3.68
CA GLN A 45 -4.93 -9.95 3.70
C GLN A 45 -3.80 -10.42 2.74
N GLU A 46 -3.42 -11.70 2.78
CA GLU A 46 -2.43 -12.28 1.89
C GLU A 46 -2.82 -12.13 0.41
N LYS A 47 -4.07 -12.46 0.07
CA LYS A 47 -4.59 -12.28 -1.28
C LYS A 47 -4.54 -10.81 -1.70
N THR A 48 -4.85 -9.89 -0.79
CA THR A 48 -4.77 -8.45 -1.04
C THR A 48 -3.36 -8.01 -1.37
N PHE A 49 -2.36 -8.46 -0.59
CA PHE A 49 -0.96 -8.13 -0.88
C PHE A 49 -0.50 -8.67 -2.23
N LEU A 50 -0.94 -9.87 -2.64
CA LEU A 50 -0.64 -10.42 -3.96
C LEU A 50 -1.23 -9.57 -5.09
N LEU A 51 -2.50 -9.18 -4.98
CA LEU A 51 -3.17 -8.35 -5.99
C LEU A 51 -2.54 -6.95 -6.08
N MET A 52 -2.23 -6.33 -4.94
CA MET A 52 -1.54 -5.04 -4.90
C MET A 52 -0.12 -5.15 -5.46
N GLU A 53 0.60 -6.24 -5.19
CA GLU A 53 1.94 -6.44 -5.73
C GLU A 53 1.91 -6.52 -7.26
N GLU A 54 0.98 -7.31 -7.81
CA GLU A 54 0.80 -7.44 -9.26
C GLU A 54 0.48 -6.08 -9.90
N LYS A 55 -0.53 -5.36 -9.36
CA LYS A 55 -1.04 -4.14 -9.99
C LYS A 55 -0.23 -2.88 -9.71
N ILE A 56 0.52 -2.85 -8.62
CA ILE A 56 1.33 -1.68 -8.23
C ILE A 56 2.81 -1.97 -8.43
N LEU A 57 3.37 -2.92 -7.68
CA LEU A 57 4.82 -3.14 -7.67
C LEU A 57 5.33 -3.61 -9.03
N GLN A 58 4.70 -4.66 -9.57
CA GLN A 58 5.09 -5.25 -10.85
C GLN A 58 4.69 -4.35 -12.01
N GLY A 59 3.51 -3.74 -11.97
CA GLY A 59 3.07 -2.83 -13.02
C GLY A 59 3.95 -1.58 -13.17
N VAL A 60 4.43 -0.96 -12.07
CA VAL A 60 5.39 0.18 -12.14
C VAL A 60 6.68 -0.22 -12.86
N ILE A 61 7.16 -1.44 -12.65
CA ILE A 61 8.37 -1.96 -13.29
C ILE A 61 8.12 -2.69 -14.60
N SER A 62 6.87 -2.81 -15.04
CA SER A 62 6.51 -3.44 -16.30
C SER A 62 7.18 -2.73 -17.49
N GLN A 63 7.42 -3.50 -18.54
CA GLN A 63 7.80 -2.96 -19.85
C GLN A 63 6.57 -2.64 -20.70
N ASN A 64 5.41 -3.21 -20.35
CA ASN A 64 4.15 -2.89 -20.98
C ASN A 64 3.69 -1.49 -20.52
N VAL A 65 3.54 -0.58 -21.48
CA VAL A 65 3.12 0.80 -21.24
C VAL A 65 1.73 0.86 -20.60
N GLN A 66 0.83 -0.06 -20.95
CA GLN A 66 -0.54 -0.08 -20.41
C GLN A 66 -0.54 -0.43 -18.93
N ASP A 67 0.18 -1.49 -18.54
CA ASP A 67 0.30 -1.89 -17.13
C ASP A 67 0.98 -0.80 -16.30
N GLN A 68 2.03 -0.20 -16.85
CA GLN A 68 2.73 0.90 -16.20
C GLN A 68 1.81 2.11 -16.02
N SER A 69 1.06 2.50 -17.06
CA SER A 69 0.11 3.61 -16.98
C SER A 69 -0.94 3.34 -15.91
N LEU A 70 -1.54 2.15 -15.92
CA LEU A 70 -2.53 1.75 -14.94
C LEU A 70 -1.99 1.86 -13.51
N SER A 71 -0.79 1.34 -13.24
CA SER A 71 -0.20 1.45 -11.90
C SER A 71 -0.02 2.89 -11.45
N TRP A 72 0.47 3.76 -12.34
CA TRP A 72 0.64 5.18 -12.02
C TRP A 72 -0.70 5.87 -11.80
N ASP A 73 -1.72 5.52 -12.56
CA ASP A 73 -3.06 6.07 -12.40
C ASP A 73 -3.69 5.66 -11.05
N LEU A 74 -3.53 4.39 -10.65
CA LEU A 74 -3.96 3.92 -9.33
C LEU A 74 -3.24 4.66 -8.20
N LEU A 75 -1.93 4.93 -8.38
CA LEU A 75 -1.16 5.73 -7.42
C LEU A 75 -1.54 7.22 -7.47
N ALA A 76 -1.91 7.76 -8.63
CA ALA A 76 -2.38 9.13 -8.81
C ALA A 76 -3.69 9.38 -8.06
N PHE A 77 -4.59 8.39 -8.01
CA PHE A 77 -5.80 8.49 -7.19
C PHE A 77 -5.50 8.77 -5.71
N LEU A 78 -4.41 8.23 -5.16
CA LEU A 78 -4.00 8.51 -3.77
C LEU A 78 -3.60 9.97 -3.53
N SER A 79 -3.28 10.70 -4.61
CA SER A 79 -2.96 12.12 -4.57
C SER A 79 -4.20 13.01 -4.43
N THR A 80 -5.38 12.48 -4.72
CA THR A 80 -6.66 13.16 -4.56
C THR A 80 -7.10 13.24 -3.10
N GLU A 81 -8.07 14.11 -2.81
CA GLU A 81 -8.68 14.22 -1.48
C GLU A 81 -9.34 12.90 -1.04
N LYS A 82 -10.05 12.22 -1.95
CA LYS A 82 -10.71 10.93 -1.69
C LYS A 82 -9.70 9.82 -1.39
N GLY A 83 -8.59 9.79 -2.13
CA GLY A 83 -7.56 8.77 -2.02
C GLY A 83 -6.54 9.00 -0.90
N ASN A 84 -6.43 10.21 -0.35
CA ASN A 84 -5.44 10.54 0.68
C ASN A 84 -5.54 9.63 1.92
N ARG A 85 -6.77 9.30 2.34
CA ARG A 85 -7.02 8.37 3.47
C ARG A 85 -6.51 6.95 3.24
N LEU A 86 -6.31 6.55 1.99
CA LEU A 86 -5.90 5.18 1.61
C LEU A 86 -4.38 5.02 1.58
N ARG A 87 -3.62 6.11 1.67
CA ARG A 87 -2.15 6.10 1.67
C ARG A 87 -1.57 5.24 2.80
N ILE A 88 -2.25 5.18 3.94
CA ILE A 88 -1.80 4.37 5.09
C ILE A 88 -1.67 2.89 4.69
N TYR A 89 -2.58 2.41 3.84
CA TYR A 89 -2.62 1.01 3.41
C TYR A 89 -1.53 0.72 2.37
N LEU A 90 -1.26 1.68 1.47
CA LEU A 90 -0.10 1.60 0.58
C LEU A 90 1.20 1.51 1.38
N GLN A 91 1.38 2.36 2.41
CA GLN A 91 2.55 2.31 3.28
C GLN A 91 2.68 0.96 4.00
N LYS A 92 1.56 0.38 4.47
CA LYS A 92 1.55 -0.99 5.03
C LYS A 92 2.01 -2.04 4.00
N ALA A 93 1.53 -1.95 2.76
CA ALA A 93 1.93 -2.85 1.68
C ALA A 93 3.42 -2.71 1.33
N ILE A 94 3.94 -1.48 1.23
CA ILE A 94 5.37 -1.23 0.97
C ILE A 94 6.23 -1.81 2.10
N ARG A 95 5.85 -1.62 3.37
CA ARG A 95 6.55 -2.23 4.52
C ARG A 95 6.51 -3.75 4.46
N HIS A 96 5.39 -4.34 4.06
CA HIS A 96 5.26 -5.78 3.86
C HIS A 96 6.20 -6.28 2.76
N TRP A 97 6.24 -5.62 1.60
CA TRP A 97 7.12 -5.98 0.49
C TRP A 97 8.60 -5.77 0.81
N ASN A 98 8.94 -4.74 1.60
CA ASN A 98 10.31 -4.51 2.04
C ASN A 98 10.81 -5.65 2.94
N ARG A 99 9.98 -6.12 3.89
CA ARG A 99 10.28 -7.29 4.72
C ARG A 99 10.46 -8.57 3.89
N GLN A 100 9.77 -8.67 2.75
CA GLN A 100 9.91 -9.77 1.80
C GLN A 100 11.03 -9.56 0.77
N GLN A 101 11.81 -8.49 0.87
CA GLN A 101 12.88 -8.11 -0.08
C GLN A 101 12.39 -7.94 -1.54
N LYS A 102 11.11 -7.63 -1.73
CA LYS A 102 10.50 -7.41 -3.05
C LYS A 102 10.71 -5.99 -3.58
N VAL A 103 11.10 -5.05 -2.71
CA VAL A 103 11.48 -3.70 -3.11
C VAL A 103 12.91 -3.74 -3.68
N THR A 104 13.01 -3.83 -5.00
CA THR A 104 14.29 -3.96 -5.71
C THR A 104 14.92 -2.61 -6.03
N LYS A 105 16.24 -2.60 -6.28
CA LYS A 105 16.95 -1.41 -6.78
C LYS A 105 16.31 -0.86 -8.07
N THR A 106 15.85 -1.75 -8.95
CA THR A 106 15.18 -1.40 -10.20
C THR A 106 13.87 -0.65 -9.97
N LEU A 107 13.08 -1.07 -8.98
CA LEU A 107 11.86 -0.35 -8.60
C LEU A 107 12.18 1.07 -8.12
N VAL A 108 13.16 1.21 -7.22
CA VAL A 108 13.59 2.52 -6.72
C VAL A 108 14.10 3.41 -7.87
N GLN A 109 14.93 2.88 -8.77
CA GLN A 109 15.42 3.62 -9.93
C GLN A 109 14.29 4.08 -10.85
N LYS A 110 13.31 3.21 -11.13
CA LYS A 110 12.15 3.58 -11.94
C LYS A 110 11.29 4.64 -11.26
N ILE A 111 11.08 4.55 -9.95
CA ILE A 111 10.34 5.58 -9.21
C ILE A 111 11.09 6.92 -9.26
N VAL A 112 12.41 6.91 -9.00
CA VAL A 112 13.26 8.11 -9.06
C VAL A 112 13.26 8.74 -10.46
N TYR A 113 13.33 7.93 -11.51
CA TYR A 113 13.23 8.42 -12.89
C TYR A 113 11.90 9.15 -13.14
N ASN A 114 10.79 8.59 -12.63
CA ASN A 114 9.46 9.20 -12.78
C ASN A 114 9.25 10.46 -11.90
N LEU A 115 10.15 10.77 -10.96
CA LEU A 115 10.11 12.05 -10.21
C LEU A 115 10.35 13.27 -11.12
N ASN A 116 11.03 13.05 -12.25
CA ASN A 116 11.31 14.08 -13.25
C ASN A 116 10.13 14.32 -14.21
N ASN A 117 9.06 13.52 -14.11
CA ASN A 117 7.85 13.67 -14.89
C ASN A 117 6.78 14.33 -14.02
N ASP A 118 6.31 15.52 -14.42
CA ASP A 118 5.43 16.36 -13.59
C ASP A 118 4.13 15.65 -13.18
N ASP A 119 3.53 14.84 -14.05
CA ASP A 119 2.27 14.13 -13.78
C ASP A 119 2.44 12.97 -12.79
N ARG A 120 3.65 12.39 -12.72
CA ARG A 120 3.95 11.19 -11.90
C ARG A 120 4.78 11.50 -10.65
N LYS A 121 5.22 12.74 -10.49
CA LYS A 121 6.05 13.20 -9.39
C LYS A 121 5.41 12.99 -8.03
N VAL A 122 4.16 13.44 -7.87
CA VAL A 122 3.45 13.40 -6.58
C VAL A 122 3.20 11.94 -6.11
N PRO A 123 2.68 11.04 -6.97
CA PRO A 123 2.57 9.62 -6.62
C PRO A 123 3.91 8.94 -6.32
N ALA A 124 4.95 9.23 -7.11
CA ALA A 124 6.29 8.69 -6.91
C ALA A 124 6.88 9.08 -5.55
N TRP A 125 6.76 10.36 -5.14
CA TRP A 125 7.19 10.81 -3.81
C TRP A 125 6.46 10.09 -2.68
N MET A 126 5.16 9.79 -2.83
CA MET A 126 4.40 9.06 -1.81
C MET A 126 4.87 7.62 -1.64
N THR A 127 5.27 6.97 -2.72
CA THR A 127 5.83 5.60 -2.66
C THR A 127 7.21 5.57 -2.01
N LEU A 128 8.03 6.62 -2.18
CA LEU A 128 9.36 6.72 -1.58
C LEU A 128 9.35 7.20 -0.14
N LYS A 129 8.28 7.85 0.32
CA LYS A 129 8.15 8.30 1.70
C LYS A 129 7.96 7.10 2.63
N ASN A 130 9.08 6.42 2.89
CA ASN A 130 9.27 5.56 4.03
C ASN A 130 9.30 6.48 5.25
N ASP A 131 8.18 6.55 5.98
CA ASP A 131 8.28 6.85 7.40
C ASP A 131 8.95 5.63 8.03
N ASP A 132 10.29 5.60 7.98
CA ASP A 132 11.07 4.79 8.90
C ASP A 132 10.68 5.22 10.32
N ALA A 133 10.28 4.24 11.12
CA ALA A 133 10.34 4.28 12.58
C ALA A 133 9.68 5.50 13.26
N VAL A 134 8.36 5.40 13.50
CA VAL A 134 7.92 5.62 14.89
C VAL A 134 7.93 4.25 15.53
N PRO A 135 8.95 3.89 16.34
CA PRO A 135 8.70 2.94 17.40
C PRO A 135 7.55 3.56 18.18
N GLN A 136 6.42 2.86 18.27
CA GLN A 136 5.55 3.06 19.42
C GLN A 136 6.49 3.05 20.62
N ARG A 137 6.63 4.20 21.30
CA ARG A 137 7.28 4.25 22.59
C ARG A 137 6.63 3.13 23.38
N SER A 138 7.34 2.01 23.53
CA SER A 138 6.92 0.95 24.40
C SER A 138 6.72 1.62 25.75
N ASN A 139 5.58 1.33 26.35
CA ASN A 139 5.19 1.86 27.63
C ASN A 139 6.22 1.46 28.70
N HIS A 140 7.29 2.25 28.85
CA HIS A 140 8.22 2.23 29.96
C HIS A 140 8.18 3.57 30.68
N SER A 141 6.97 4.00 31.06
CA SER A 141 6.78 5.07 32.05
C SER A 141 5.79 4.67 33.16
N LYS A 142 5.25 3.44 33.13
CA LYS A 142 4.55 2.86 34.29
C LYS A 142 5.44 2.01 35.21
N ALA A 143 6.73 1.86 34.89
CA ALA A 143 7.70 1.22 35.78
C ALA A 143 8.31 2.20 36.80
N CYS A 144 8.35 3.51 36.52
CA CYS A 144 8.95 4.50 37.44
C CYS A 144 8.03 4.89 38.62
N HIS A 145 6.75 4.54 38.57
CA HIS A 145 5.80 4.86 39.65
C HIS A 145 5.61 3.76 40.70
N ARG A 146 6.18 2.55 40.52
CA ARG A 146 6.09 1.49 41.54
C ARG A 146 7.34 1.32 42.41
N GLU A 147 8.46 1.95 42.08
CA GLU A 147 9.68 1.89 42.93
C GLU A 147 9.80 3.04 43.94
N LEU A 148 8.96 4.07 43.85
CA LEU A 148 8.97 5.19 44.81
C LEU A 148 8.02 5.00 46.01
N GLU A 149 7.10 4.04 45.96
CA GLU A 149 6.24 3.69 47.11
C GLU A 149 6.85 2.59 48.00
N ALA A 150 7.86 1.86 47.53
CA ALA A 150 8.55 0.82 48.31
C ALA A 150 9.74 1.32 49.14
N LYS A 151 10.07 2.62 49.06
CA LYS A 151 11.13 3.28 49.87
C LYS A 151 10.58 4.28 50.90
N ARG A 152 9.26 4.25 51.17
CA ARG A 152 8.59 5.13 52.14
C ARG A 152 7.82 4.39 53.25
N SER A 153 8.10 3.10 53.46
CA SER A 153 7.78 2.38 54.70
C SER A 153 9.06 2.04 55.45
#